data_AF-A0A4Y2RD60-F1
#
_entry.id   AF-A0A4Y2RD60-F1
#
_cell.length_a   1.000
_cell.length_b   1.000
_cell.length_c   1.000
_cell.angle_alpha   90.00
_cell.angle_beta   90.00
_cell.angle_gamma   90.00
#
_symmetry.space_group_name_H-M   'P 1'
#
loop_
_entity.id
_entity.type
_entity.pdbx_description
1 polymer ?
#
loop_
_entity_poly.entity_id
_entity_poly.type
_entity_poly.pdbx_seq_one_letter_code
_entity_poly.pdbx_strand_id
1 'polypeptide(L)'
;MAVLLPLEKILLQSRESDADAEMSSSSPSDEDALEYNMSEDLEDSPAVISPPPPSKPEKANKHKNSLAKNGSCAIKPQPTNPKNWKPWWNAECGIADKKQAKAWNRFRRYPTTDNFIAFKHAKANARRIRRKGQRNSWMPFVNSIDSRISPKLLWDKIRKISGYSKNCFSLSVLNSNGQVITDIKEIANALGVTFATVSSETSYPQEFITYKTTEEGKVLNFTTNSNEEYNSDFNLTELKRAIDKSRPTSPGPDDIHLNMIIHLTASSLINILRLFNRIWREHTFPTS
;
A
#
# COMPACT_ATOMS: atom_id res chain seq x y z
N MET A 1 41.10 -3.22 32.01
CA MET A 1 41.98 -2.56 31.02
C MET A 1 41.15 -2.45 29.75
N ALA A 2 40.49 -1.30 29.52
CA ALA A 2 40.96 -0.23 28.63
C ALA A 2 41.40 -0.75 27.25
N VAL A 3 40.96 -0.32 26.06
CA VAL A 3 39.93 0.57 25.51
C VAL A 3 40.30 0.68 24.00
N LEU A 4 39.32 0.90 23.12
CA LEU A 4 39.39 1.50 21.76
C LEU A 4 39.63 0.68 20.48
N LEU A 5 38.74 1.05 19.55
CA LEU A 5 38.56 0.74 18.13
C LEU A 5 39.40 1.69 17.21
N PRO A 6 39.42 1.48 15.88
CA PRO A 6 40.50 1.85 14.97
C PRO A 6 40.34 3.24 14.34
N LEU A 7 41.46 3.88 14.00
CA LEU A 7 41.50 5.11 13.20
C LEU A 7 42.68 5.09 12.21
N GLU A 8 42.32 5.16 10.92
CA GLU A 8 42.84 6.08 9.91
C GLU A 8 44.35 6.36 9.82
N LYS A 9 44.97 5.96 8.68
CA LYS A 9 45.88 6.76 7.83
C LYS A 9 46.66 5.85 6.87
N ILE A 10 46.25 5.78 5.61
CA ILE A 10 47.18 5.52 4.50
C ILE A 10 47.00 6.65 3.47
N LEU A 11 47.86 7.65 3.64
CA LEU A 11 48.62 8.36 2.61
C LEU A 11 47.88 8.92 1.38
N LEU A 12 47.43 10.17 1.53
CA LEU A 12 47.68 11.21 0.53
C LEU A 12 49.17 11.57 0.56
N GLN A 13 49.91 11.36 -0.54
CA GLN A 13 50.93 12.28 -1.10
C GLN A 13 51.86 11.57 -2.07
N SER A 14 51.60 11.81 -3.36
CA SER A 14 52.59 11.99 -4.44
C SER A 14 51.75 12.31 -5.68
N ARG A 15 51.96 13.36 -6.47
CA ARG A 15 52.86 14.50 -6.46
C ARG A 15 52.42 15.30 -7.70
N GLU A 16 52.22 16.59 -7.52
CA GLU A 16 52.03 17.61 -8.56
C GLU A 16 53.27 17.75 -9.45
N SER A 17 53.05 18.26 -10.68
CA SER A 17 53.95 19.05 -11.57
C SER A 17 53.80 18.56 -13.03
N ASP A 18 53.60 19.34 -14.09
CA ASP A 18 53.49 20.77 -14.39
C ASP A 18 52.97 20.83 -15.86
N ALA A 19 51.98 21.66 -16.19
CA ALA A 19 52.09 22.97 -16.86
C ALA A 19 52.17 22.95 -18.41
N ASP A 20 51.20 23.67 -19.00
CA ASP A 20 51.22 24.52 -20.20
C ASP A 20 51.42 23.95 -21.63
N ALA A 21 50.35 24.02 -22.44
CA ALA A 21 50.41 24.47 -23.85
C ALA A 21 49.03 24.95 -24.34
N GLU A 22 49.03 26.13 -24.97
CA GLU A 22 47.88 26.88 -25.46
C GLU A 22 47.17 26.30 -26.71
N MET A 23 45.93 26.78 -26.89
CA MET A 23 45.19 27.06 -28.14
C MET A 23 45.23 26.05 -29.31
N SER A 24 44.06 25.51 -29.63
CA SER A 24 43.36 25.85 -30.89
C SER A 24 41.91 25.38 -30.92
N SER A 25 41.06 26.25 -31.47
CA SER A 25 39.65 26.05 -31.79
C SER A 25 39.42 25.01 -32.88
N SER A 26 38.42 24.13 -32.71
CA SER A 26 37.50 23.68 -33.77
C SER A 26 36.37 22.84 -33.17
N SER A 27 35.13 23.17 -33.53
CA SER A 27 33.95 22.28 -33.46
C SER A 27 33.59 21.86 -34.89
N PRO A 28 32.59 21.01 -35.14
CA PRO A 28 32.14 19.79 -34.46
C PRO A 28 32.09 18.60 -35.46
N SER A 29 32.13 17.36 -34.97
CA SER A 29 31.61 16.23 -35.76
C SER A 29 30.87 15.25 -34.86
N ASP A 30 29.60 15.07 -35.21
CA ASP A 30 28.71 14.02 -34.75
C ASP A 30 29.39 12.67 -34.89
N GLU A 31 29.46 11.87 -33.82
CA GLU A 31 29.58 10.42 -33.95
C GLU A 31 28.81 9.74 -32.82
N ASP A 32 27.89 8.88 -33.26
CA ASP A 32 27.07 7.98 -32.50
C ASP A 32 27.92 7.05 -31.62
N ALA A 33 27.63 7.03 -30.31
CA ALA A 33 27.85 5.86 -29.46
C ALA A 33 27.01 6.00 -28.18
N LEU A 34 25.73 5.61 -28.24
CA LEU A 34 24.99 5.28 -27.01
C LEU A 34 24.59 3.80 -27.05
N GLU A 35 25.58 3.04 -26.61
CA GLU A 35 25.49 1.90 -25.70
C GLU A 35 24.07 1.41 -25.36
N TYR A 36 23.85 0.18 -25.85
CA TYR A 36 22.85 -0.76 -25.44
C TYR A 36 22.60 -0.77 -23.92
N ASN A 37 21.34 -0.65 -23.53
CA ASN A 37 20.80 -1.37 -22.38
C ASN A 37 19.46 -1.99 -22.79
N MET A 38 19.57 -3.13 -23.45
CA MET A 38 18.50 -4.11 -23.63
C MET A 38 18.65 -5.19 -22.55
N SER A 39 17.87 -5.07 -21.49
CA SER A 39 17.46 -6.17 -20.60
C SER A 39 16.23 -5.64 -19.87
N GLU A 40 15.12 -6.33 -19.67
CA GLU A 40 14.58 -7.64 -20.04
C GLU A 40 13.13 -7.54 -19.51
N ASP A 41 12.17 -8.13 -20.21
CA ASP A 41 10.89 -8.61 -19.66
C ASP A 41 10.26 -9.41 -20.79
N LEU A 42 10.89 -10.57 -21.03
CA LEU A 42 10.50 -11.60 -21.98
C LEU A 42 10.13 -12.82 -21.14
N GLU A 43 8.85 -12.94 -20.81
CA GLU A 43 8.25 -14.23 -20.45
C GLU A 43 7.12 -14.47 -21.45
N ASP A 44 7.39 -15.34 -22.43
CA ASP A 44 6.36 -16.01 -23.22
C ASP A 44 6.81 -17.46 -23.37
N SER A 45 6.13 -18.38 -22.67
CA SER A 45 6.25 -19.81 -22.93
C SER A 45 5.24 -20.21 -24.01
N PRO A 46 5.61 -21.07 -24.98
CA PRO A 46 4.77 -21.33 -26.15
C PRO A 46 3.60 -22.25 -25.83
N ALA A 47 2.38 -21.80 -26.14
CA ALA A 47 1.19 -22.64 -26.11
C ALA A 47 1.15 -23.58 -27.33
N VAL A 48 1.21 -24.88 -27.05
CA VAL A 48 0.93 -25.97 -27.98
C VAL A 48 -0.54 -25.89 -28.46
N ILE A 49 -0.74 -25.98 -29.77
CA ILE A 49 -2.05 -26.00 -30.41
C ILE A 49 -2.67 -27.39 -30.21
N SER A 50 -3.83 -27.46 -29.56
CA SER A 50 -4.71 -28.64 -29.55
C SER A 50 -6.05 -28.30 -30.23
N PRO A 51 -6.67 -29.26 -30.96
CA PRO A 51 -7.88 -29.02 -31.75
C PRO A 51 -9.16 -28.89 -30.86
N PRO A 52 -10.26 -28.35 -31.40
CA PRO A 52 -11.45 -28.03 -30.59
C PRO A 52 -12.30 -29.28 -30.30
N PRO A 53 -12.93 -29.39 -29.11
CA PRO A 53 -13.85 -30.49 -28.81
C PRO A 53 -15.28 -30.22 -29.35
N PRO A 54 -16.09 -31.29 -29.56
CA PRO A 54 -17.41 -31.22 -30.19
C PRO A 54 -18.53 -30.78 -29.22
N SER A 55 -19.68 -30.47 -29.84
CA SER A 55 -20.92 -29.90 -29.32
C SER A 55 -21.59 -30.61 -28.12
N LYS A 56 -22.24 -29.78 -27.27
CA LYS A 56 -23.08 -30.01 -26.07
C LYS A 56 -23.91 -31.32 -26.02
N PRO A 57 -24.32 -31.69 -24.79
CA PRO A 57 -25.75 -31.80 -24.52
C PRO A 57 -26.25 -30.87 -23.39
N GLU A 58 -27.57 -30.82 -23.33
CA GLU A 58 -28.46 -29.86 -22.69
C GLU A 58 -28.78 -30.21 -21.21
N LYS A 59 -29.36 -29.24 -20.50
CA LYS A 59 -30.08 -29.29 -19.20
C LYS A 59 -29.27 -29.03 -17.91
N ALA A 60 -29.55 -27.90 -17.26
CA ALA A 60 -30.55 -27.81 -16.18
C ALA A 60 -30.47 -26.44 -15.48
N ASN A 61 -31.57 -25.69 -15.54
CA ASN A 61 -31.77 -24.45 -14.80
C ASN A 61 -31.71 -24.72 -13.29
N LYS A 62 -30.86 -24.01 -12.56
CA LYS A 62 -30.96 -23.90 -11.10
C LYS A 62 -31.06 -22.43 -10.67
N HIS A 63 -32.16 -22.19 -9.98
CA HIS A 63 -32.71 -20.97 -9.41
C HIS A 63 -31.70 -19.95 -8.91
N LYS A 64 -31.83 -18.71 -9.43
CA LYS A 64 -31.38 -17.50 -8.74
C LYS A 64 -32.56 -17.04 -7.89
N ASN A 65 -32.47 -17.19 -6.57
CA ASN A 65 -33.44 -16.59 -5.67
C ASN A 65 -33.25 -15.07 -5.68
N SER A 66 -34.28 -14.41 -6.18
CA SER A 66 -34.51 -12.98 -6.09
C SER A 66 -34.90 -12.61 -4.66
N LEU A 67 -34.07 -11.81 -3.98
CA LEU A 67 -34.58 -10.90 -2.96
C LEU A 67 -34.81 -9.55 -3.61
N ALA A 68 -36.09 -9.27 -3.85
CA ALA A 68 -36.57 -8.00 -4.32
C ALA A 68 -36.50 -6.97 -3.18
N LYS A 69 -35.87 -5.84 -3.51
CA LYS A 69 -36.32 -4.46 -3.28
C LYS A 69 -37.00 -4.17 -1.95
N ASN A 70 -36.30 -3.41 -1.09
CA ASN A 70 -36.89 -2.34 -0.31
C ASN A 70 -36.01 -1.09 -0.42
N GLY A 71 -36.63 0.01 -0.83
CA GLY A 71 -36.28 1.39 -0.46
C GLY A 71 -34.87 1.89 -0.74
N SER A 72 -34.75 2.69 -1.81
CA SER A 72 -33.90 3.88 -1.97
C SER A 72 -33.21 3.87 -3.32
N CYS A 73 -33.55 4.85 -4.15
CA CYS A 73 -32.89 5.15 -5.41
C CYS A 73 -31.45 5.58 -5.11
N ALA A 74 -30.53 4.61 -5.03
CA ALA A 74 -29.11 4.89 -5.01
C ALA A 74 -28.72 5.39 -6.39
N ILE A 75 -28.77 6.71 -6.59
CA ILE A 75 -27.96 7.37 -7.61
C ILE A 75 -26.53 7.02 -7.24
N LYS A 76 -25.97 5.98 -7.88
CA LYS A 76 -24.52 5.75 -7.84
C LYS A 76 -23.91 7.03 -8.38
N PRO A 77 -23.16 7.84 -7.60
CA PRO A 77 -22.35 8.86 -8.22
C PRO A 77 -21.40 8.10 -9.13
N GLN A 78 -21.58 8.24 -10.45
CA GLN A 78 -20.55 7.85 -11.39
C GLN A 78 -19.30 8.57 -10.89
N PRO A 79 -18.23 7.87 -10.51
CA PRO A 79 -16.99 8.57 -10.26
C PRO A 79 -16.62 9.17 -11.61
N THR A 80 -16.87 10.46 -11.78
CA THR A 80 -16.23 11.29 -12.79
C THR A 80 -14.79 11.48 -12.37
N ASN A 81 -14.10 10.38 -12.06
CA ASN A 81 -12.66 10.36 -12.04
C ASN A 81 -12.26 10.78 -13.46
N PRO A 82 -11.61 11.93 -13.66
CA PRO A 82 -10.97 12.15 -14.93
C PRO A 82 -10.00 10.98 -15.07
N LYS A 83 -10.24 10.12 -16.07
CA LYS A 83 -9.50 8.86 -16.30
C LYS A 83 -7.98 9.04 -16.35
N ASN A 84 -7.50 10.28 -16.39
CA ASN A 84 -6.10 10.65 -16.42
C ASN A 84 -5.80 11.73 -15.36
N TRP A 85 -5.70 11.38 -14.08
CA TRP A 85 -5.24 12.29 -13.01
C TRP A 85 -3.72 12.55 -13.06
N LYS A 86 -3.06 12.27 -14.19
CA LYS A 86 -1.64 12.54 -14.33
C LYS A 86 -1.47 14.04 -14.62
N PRO A 87 -0.74 14.82 -13.80
CA PRO A 87 -0.62 16.28 -13.97
C PRO A 87 -0.04 16.70 -15.33
N TRP A 88 0.65 15.79 -16.00
CA TRP A 88 1.27 15.99 -17.32
C TRP A 88 0.38 15.61 -18.51
N TRP A 89 -0.84 15.12 -18.26
CA TRP A 89 -1.75 14.73 -19.33
C TRP A 89 -2.42 15.96 -19.95
N ASN A 90 -2.26 16.14 -21.27
CA ASN A 90 -2.85 17.24 -22.02
C ASN A 90 -3.66 16.75 -23.23
N ALA A 91 -4.32 17.67 -23.94
CA ALA A 91 -5.12 17.35 -25.13
C ALA A 91 -4.28 16.67 -26.23
N GLU A 92 -3.02 17.10 -26.41
CA GLU A 92 -2.09 16.49 -27.36
C GLU A 92 -1.82 15.00 -27.03
N CYS A 93 -1.62 14.67 -25.75
CA CYS A 93 -1.48 13.29 -25.29
C CYS A 93 -2.71 12.46 -25.64
N GLY A 94 -3.92 13.01 -25.43
CA GLY A 94 -5.17 12.34 -25.79
C GLY A 94 -5.33 12.12 -27.29
N ILE A 95 -4.95 13.08 -28.12
CA ILE A 95 -4.98 12.95 -29.59
C ILE A 95 -3.98 11.88 -30.05
N ALA A 96 -2.76 11.91 -29.53
CA ALA A 96 -1.71 10.95 -29.88
C ALA A 96 -2.07 9.52 -29.46
N ASP A 97 -2.66 9.36 -28.27
CA ASP A 97 -3.11 8.08 -27.76
C ASP A 97 -4.25 7.49 -28.61
N LYS A 98 -5.23 8.33 -29.00
CA LYS A 98 -6.28 7.94 -29.95
C LYS A 98 -5.70 7.51 -31.30
N LYS A 99 -4.69 8.22 -31.82
CA LYS A 99 -4.00 7.87 -33.08
C LYS A 99 -3.25 6.54 -32.96
N GLN A 100 -2.54 6.33 -31.87
CA GLN A 100 -1.86 5.06 -31.57
C GLN A 100 -2.85 3.90 -31.48
N ALA A 101 -3.96 4.07 -30.75
CA ALA A 101 -5.00 3.05 -30.62
C ALA A 101 -5.68 2.73 -31.96
N LYS A 102 -5.93 3.74 -32.81
CA LYS A 102 -6.44 3.54 -34.17
C LYS A 102 -5.48 2.73 -35.03
N ALA A 103 -4.19 3.08 -35.04
CA ALA A 103 -3.17 2.35 -35.80
C ALA A 103 -2.99 0.91 -35.29
N TRP A 104 -3.01 0.71 -33.97
CA TRP A 104 -3.00 -0.62 -33.36
C TRP A 104 -4.20 -1.46 -33.78
N ASN A 105 -5.42 -0.90 -33.70
CA ASN A 105 -6.64 -1.61 -34.09
C ASN A 105 -6.65 -1.97 -35.58
N ARG A 106 -6.07 -1.12 -36.44
CA ARG A 106 -5.91 -1.42 -37.87
C ARG A 106 -4.93 -2.57 -38.09
N PHE A 107 -3.74 -2.52 -37.50
CA PHE A 107 -2.75 -3.60 -37.57
C PHE A 107 -3.28 -4.92 -37.00
N ARG A 108 -3.96 -4.87 -35.84
CA ARG A 108 -4.54 -6.05 -35.19
C ARG A 108 -5.60 -6.75 -36.05
N ARG A 109 -6.36 -6.00 -36.84
CA ARG A 109 -7.37 -6.55 -37.76
C ARG A 109 -6.78 -6.98 -39.10
N TYR A 110 -5.78 -6.25 -39.58
CA TYR A 110 -5.16 -6.44 -40.89
C TYR A 110 -3.62 -6.38 -40.73
N PRO A 111 -2.98 -7.53 -40.42
CA PRO A 111 -1.56 -7.58 -40.07
C PRO A 111 -0.67 -7.53 -41.33
N THR A 112 -0.59 -6.36 -41.94
CA THR A 112 0.32 -6.08 -43.07
C THR A 112 1.57 -5.31 -42.60
N THR A 113 2.66 -5.39 -43.37
CA THR A 113 3.92 -4.67 -43.09
C THR A 113 3.69 -3.17 -42.97
N ASP A 114 2.92 -2.58 -43.88
CA ASP A 114 2.60 -1.14 -43.86
C ASP A 114 1.82 -0.74 -42.60
N ASN A 115 0.84 -1.55 -42.18
CA ASN A 115 0.08 -1.29 -40.96
C ASN A 115 0.95 -1.41 -39.71
N PHE A 116 1.94 -2.31 -39.71
CA PHE A 116 2.90 -2.44 -38.61
C PHE A 116 3.84 -1.22 -38.53
N ILE A 117 4.35 -0.75 -39.67
CA ILE A 117 5.18 0.47 -39.76
C ILE A 117 4.37 1.68 -39.27
N ALA A 118 3.14 1.85 -39.74
CA ALA A 118 2.25 2.92 -39.31
C ALA A 118 1.97 2.88 -37.79
N PHE A 119 1.75 1.70 -37.21
CA PHE A 119 1.62 1.54 -35.77
C PHE A 119 2.91 1.90 -35.02
N LYS A 120 4.08 1.46 -35.49
CA LYS A 120 5.38 1.83 -34.89
C LYS A 120 5.60 3.34 -34.88
N HIS A 121 5.33 4.02 -36.00
CA HIS A 121 5.40 5.49 -36.07
C HIS A 121 4.43 6.16 -35.09
N ALA A 122 3.17 5.71 -35.04
CA ALA A 122 2.18 6.25 -34.11
C ALA A 122 2.57 6.02 -32.64
N LYS A 123 3.13 4.85 -32.31
CA LYS A 123 3.64 4.50 -30.97
C LYS A 123 4.84 5.37 -30.59
N ALA A 124 5.79 5.59 -31.51
CA ALA A 124 6.94 6.47 -31.28
C ALA A 124 6.50 7.93 -31.06
N ASN A 125 5.56 8.42 -31.87
CA ASN A 125 5.02 9.78 -31.72
C ASN A 125 4.27 9.94 -30.38
N ALA A 126 3.42 8.99 -30.02
CA ALA A 126 2.73 9.01 -28.72
C ALA A 126 3.71 9.00 -27.55
N ARG A 127 4.80 8.22 -27.62
CA ARG A 127 5.88 8.25 -26.62
C ARG A 127 6.55 9.63 -26.54
N ARG A 128 6.88 10.25 -27.68
CA ARG A 128 7.47 11.60 -27.74
C ARG A 128 6.58 12.64 -27.10
N ILE A 129 5.29 12.65 -27.45
CA ILE A 129 4.30 13.60 -26.91
C ILE A 129 4.12 13.42 -25.40
N ARG A 130 4.04 12.17 -24.90
CA ARG A 130 3.97 11.91 -23.46
C ARG A 130 5.21 12.43 -22.71
N ARG A 131 6.41 12.19 -23.22
CA ARG A 131 7.66 12.70 -22.64
C ARG A 131 7.71 14.24 -22.64
N LYS A 132 7.25 14.88 -23.73
CA LYS A 132 7.13 16.33 -23.82
C LYS A 132 6.14 16.88 -22.79
N GLY A 133 4.96 16.27 -22.65
CA GLY A 133 3.96 16.64 -21.64
C GLY A 133 4.51 16.53 -20.22
N GLN A 134 5.20 15.43 -19.90
CA GLN A 134 5.87 15.24 -18.61
C GLN A 134 6.87 16.35 -18.32
N ARG A 135 7.80 16.60 -19.25
CA ARG A 135 8.83 17.64 -19.10
C ARG A 135 8.20 19.03 -18.92
N ASN A 136 7.24 19.39 -19.75
CA ASN A 136 6.59 20.71 -19.71
C ASN A 136 5.80 20.93 -18.43
N SER A 137 5.18 19.89 -17.87
CA SER A 137 4.50 19.97 -16.58
C SER A 137 5.45 20.14 -15.40
N TRP A 138 6.69 19.66 -15.53
CA TRP A 138 7.67 19.63 -14.44
C TRP A 138 8.57 20.85 -14.41
N MET A 139 8.94 21.38 -15.59
CA MET A 139 9.82 22.54 -15.73
C MET A 139 9.46 23.71 -14.80
N PRO A 140 8.18 24.17 -14.70
CA PRO A 140 7.84 25.28 -13.82
C PRO A 140 8.13 24.99 -12.35
N PHE A 141 7.88 23.75 -11.90
CA PHE A 141 8.16 23.36 -10.53
C PHE A 141 9.66 23.27 -10.27
N VAL A 142 10.43 22.64 -11.16
CA VAL A 142 11.90 22.55 -11.05
C VAL A 142 12.52 23.94 -10.94
N ASN A 143 12.05 24.87 -11.77
CA ASN A 143 12.51 26.26 -11.74
C ASN A 143 12.11 27.02 -10.47
N SER A 144 11.10 26.53 -9.72
CA SER A 144 10.64 27.11 -8.46
C SER A 144 11.30 26.50 -7.21
N ILE A 145 12.15 25.49 -7.36
CA ILE A 145 12.84 24.86 -6.22
C ILE A 145 13.88 25.84 -5.67
N ASP A 146 13.72 26.24 -4.42
CA ASP A 146 14.67 27.05 -3.67
C ASP A 146 15.05 26.38 -2.33
N SER A 147 15.98 26.97 -1.59
CA SER A 147 16.43 26.45 -0.28
C SER A 147 15.36 26.50 0.81
N ARG A 148 14.22 27.16 0.56
CA ARG A 148 13.12 27.34 1.52
C ARG A 148 11.98 26.36 1.28
N ILE A 149 12.06 25.51 0.25
CA ILE A 149 11.02 24.54 -0.05
C ILE A 149 10.88 23.52 1.10
N SER A 150 9.65 23.33 1.57
CA SER A 150 9.38 22.30 2.56
C SER A 150 9.63 20.90 1.98
N PRO A 151 10.35 19.99 2.67
CA PRO A 151 10.51 18.61 2.24
C PRO A 151 9.18 17.91 1.96
N LYS A 152 8.12 18.24 2.72
CA LYS A 152 6.77 17.70 2.50
C LYS A 152 6.21 18.06 1.12
N LEU A 153 6.30 19.34 0.74
CA LEU A 153 5.84 19.85 -0.55
C LEU A 153 6.60 19.21 -1.71
N LEU A 154 7.93 19.11 -1.57
CA LEU A 154 8.80 18.47 -2.55
C LEU A 154 8.40 17.00 -2.77
N TRP A 155 8.31 16.22 -1.69
CA TRP A 155 7.92 14.82 -1.76
C TRP A 155 6.49 14.60 -2.26
N ASP A 156 5.55 15.49 -1.93
CA ASP A 156 4.18 15.43 -2.47
C ASP A 156 4.16 15.64 -3.99
N LYS A 157 4.99 16.55 -4.51
CA LYS A 157 5.12 16.81 -5.95
C LYS A 157 5.78 15.63 -6.68
N ILE A 158 6.84 15.06 -6.10
CA ILE A 158 7.52 13.86 -6.63
C ILE A 158 6.53 12.68 -6.72
N ARG A 159 5.79 12.40 -5.64
CA ARG A 159 4.78 11.33 -5.60
C ARG A 159 3.68 11.51 -6.65
N LYS A 160 3.17 12.73 -6.84
CA LYS A 160 2.17 13.02 -7.87
C LYS A 160 2.66 12.70 -9.29
N ILE A 161 3.97 12.81 -9.54
CA ILE A 161 4.57 12.58 -10.86
C ILE A 161 4.90 11.12 -11.09
N SER A 162 5.36 10.41 -10.06
CA SER A 162 5.58 8.96 -10.11
C SER A 162 4.27 8.18 -10.30
N GLY A 163 3.12 8.85 -10.28
CA GLY A 163 1.80 8.23 -10.38
C GLY A 163 1.32 7.71 -9.03
N TYR A 164 2.08 7.93 -7.96
CA TYR A 164 1.62 7.72 -6.59
C TYR A 164 0.73 8.90 -6.18
N SER A 165 -0.47 8.91 -6.74
CA SER A 165 -1.52 9.74 -6.19
C SER A 165 -2.08 9.03 -4.97
N LYS A 166 -2.10 9.71 -3.81
CA LYS A 166 -3.01 9.29 -2.73
C LYS A 166 -4.36 9.22 -3.40
N ASN A 167 -4.92 8.03 -3.59
CA ASN A 167 -6.26 7.88 -4.12
C ASN A 167 -7.14 8.83 -3.32
N CYS A 168 -7.61 9.90 -3.96
CA CYS A 168 -8.46 10.89 -3.33
C CYS A 168 -9.87 10.32 -3.27
N PHE A 169 -10.01 9.16 -2.63
CA PHE A 169 -11.28 8.77 -2.05
C PHE A 169 -11.41 9.57 -0.75
N SER A 170 -11.55 10.89 -0.87
CA SER A 170 -12.16 11.64 0.21
C SER A 170 -13.62 11.22 0.17
N LEU A 171 -14.04 10.36 1.10
CA LEU A 171 -15.45 10.14 1.37
C LEU A 171 -15.98 11.47 1.90
N SER A 172 -16.44 12.33 1.01
CA SER A 172 -16.82 13.71 1.33
C SER A 172 -18.24 13.81 1.87
N VAL A 173 -19.06 12.76 1.65
CA VAL A 173 -20.48 12.75 1.97
C VAL A 173 -20.93 11.32 2.28
N LEU A 174 -21.58 11.13 3.43
CA LEU A 174 -22.37 9.94 3.75
C LEU A 174 -23.84 10.35 3.92
N ASN A 175 -24.76 9.64 3.28
CA ASN A 175 -26.19 9.77 3.56
C ASN A 175 -26.60 8.65 4.52
N SER A 176 -26.92 9.01 5.76
CA SER A 176 -27.44 8.10 6.77
C SER A 176 -28.87 8.48 7.09
N ASN A 177 -29.84 7.61 6.78
CA ASN A 177 -31.26 7.81 7.09
C ASN A 177 -31.86 9.16 6.62
N GLY A 178 -31.37 9.70 5.50
CA GLY A 178 -31.82 10.99 4.94
C GLY A 178 -31.00 12.21 5.40
N GLN A 179 -30.07 12.03 6.35
CA GLN A 179 -29.16 13.07 6.79
C GLN A 179 -27.84 13.00 6.01
N VAL A 180 -27.44 14.13 5.44
CA VAL A 180 -26.18 14.28 4.71
C VAL A 180 -25.08 14.70 5.68
N ILE A 181 -24.18 13.77 5.98
CA ILE A 181 -23.03 13.97 6.86
C ILE A 181 -21.80 14.29 6.00
N THR A 182 -21.15 15.42 6.27
CA THR A 182 -19.96 15.88 5.54
C THR A 182 -18.70 15.87 6.39
N ASP A 183 -18.83 15.88 7.72
CA ASP A 183 -17.69 15.82 8.64
C ASP A 183 -17.11 14.39 8.73
N ILE A 184 -15.79 14.28 8.67
CA ILE A 184 -15.08 12.98 8.61
C ILE A 184 -15.28 12.20 9.92
N LYS A 185 -15.27 12.88 11.07
CA LYS A 185 -15.44 12.23 12.36
C LYS A 185 -16.88 11.72 12.51
N GLU A 186 -17.86 12.51 12.11
CA GLU A 186 -19.26 12.08 12.10
C GLU A 186 -19.53 10.94 11.11
N ILE A 187 -18.91 10.95 9.93
CA ILE A 187 -18.98 9.83 8.97
C ILE A 187 -18.41 8.57 9.61
N ALA A 188 -17.25 8.65 10.26
CA ALA A 188 -16.63 7.51 10.93
C ALA A 188 -17.50 6.97 12.07
N ASN A 189 -18.09 7.86 12.88
CA ASN A 189 -19.01 7.48 13.95
C ASN A 189 -20.28 6.81 13.40
N ALA A 190 -20.88 7.38 12.36
CA ALA A 190 -22.07 6.81 11.72
C ALA A 190 -21.78 5.40 11.19
N LEU A 191 -20.63 5.20 10.52
CA LEU A 191 -20.18 3.87 10.11
C LEU A 191 -19.99 2.94 11.32
N GLY A 192 -19.33 3.41 12.38
CA GLY A 192 -19.13 2.65 13.61
C GLY A 192 -20.45 2.19 14.23
N VAL A 193 -21.44 3.09 14.33
CA VAL A 193 -22.78 2.75 14.82
C VAL A 193 -23.44 1.70 13.92
N THR A 194 -23.41 1.88 12.60
CA THR A 194 -24.01 0.89 11.68
C THR A 194 -23.36 -0.48 11.81
N PHE A 195 -22.03 -0.56 11.96
CA PHE A 195 -21.34 -1.84 12.17
C PHE A 195 -21.67 -2.45 13.52
N ALA A 196 -21.76 -1.64 14.57
CA ALA A 196 -22.17 -2.11 15.90
C ALA A 196 -23.60 -2.66 15.88
N THR A 197 -24.54 -1.98 15.19
CA THR A 197 -25.93 -2.45 15.04
C THR A 197 -26.03 -3.71 14.17
N VAL A 198 -25.27 -3.82 13.08
CA VAL A 198 -25.28 -5.03 12.25
C VAL A 198 -24.61 -6.21 12.97
N SER A 199 -23.66 -5.93 13.86
CA SER A 199 -22.97 -6.95 14.65
C SER A 199 -23.62 -7.20 16.02
N SER A 200 -24.69 -6.49 16.36
CA SER A 200 -25.38 -6.67 17.64
C SER A 200 -26.14 -7.99 17.64
N GLU A 201 -26.37 -8.53 18.83
CA GLU A 201 -27.05 -9.82 18.98
C GLU A 201 -28.44 -9.84 18.34
N THR A 202 -29.11 -8.70 18.35
CA THR A 202 -30.43 -8.47 17.74
C THR A 202 -30.46 -8.59 16.21
N SER A 203 -29.29 -8.55 15.56
CA SER A 203 -29.14 -8.70 14.11
C SER A 203 -29.13 -10.18 13.67
N TYR A 204 -28.84 -11.10 14.59
CA TYR A 204 -28.76 -12.52 14.27
C TYR A 204 -30.15 -13.19 14.25
N PRO A 205 -30.34 -14.27 13.46
CA PRO A 205 -31.52 -15.11 13.56
C PRO A 205 -31.68 -15.68 14.97
N GLN A 206 -32.93 -15.79 15.44
CA GLN A 206 -33.24 -16.25 16.79
C GLN A 206 -32.63 -17.63 17.10
N GLU A 207 -32.59 -18.53 16.11
CA GLU A 207 -31.96 -19.85 16.22
C GLU A 207 -30.47 -19.76 16.58
N PHE A 208 -29.73 -18.85 15.94
CA PHE A 208 -28.32 -18.63 16.22
C PHE A 208 -28.10 -17.98 17.59
N ILE A 209 -28.96 -17.04 17.99
CA ILE A 209 -28.90 -16.44 19.34
C ILE A 209 -29.05 -17.53 20.39
N THR A 210 -30.07 -18.41 20.26
CA THR A 210 -30.26 -19.51 21.20
C THR A 210 -29.04 -20.43 21.26
N TYR A 211 -28.47 -20.81 20.11
CA TYR A 211 -27.26 -21.62 20.05
C TYR A 211 -26.08 -20.92 20.76
N LYS A 212 -25.80 -19.65 20.42
CA LYS A 212 -24.75 -18.84 21.02
C LYS A 212 -24.89 -18.78 22.54
N THR A 213 -26.05 -18.41 23.07
CA THR A 213 -26.29 -18.31 24.52
C THR A 213 -26.13 -19.67 25.20
N THR A 214 -26.56 -20.77 24.56
CA THR A 214 -26.37 -22.11 25.13
C THR A 214 -24.91 -22.55 25.17
N GLU A 215 -24.12 -22.22 24.14
CA GLU A 215 -22.70 -22.57 24.07
C GLU A 215 -21.84 -21.68 24.97
N GLU A 216 -22.08 -20.36 24.97
CA GLU A 216 -21.36 -19.41 25.83
C GLU A 216 -21.69 -19.60 27.32
N GLY A 217 -22.88 -20.14 27.63
CA GLY A 217 -23.26 -20.53 28.99
C GLY A 217 -22.58 -21.80 29.51
N LYS A 218 -21.87 -22.55 28.66
CA LYS A 218 -21.11 -23.72 29.10
C LYS A 218 -19.87 -23.26 29.84
N VAL A 219 -19.75 -23.70 31.10
CA VAL A 219 -18.53 -23.49 31.87
C VAL A 219 -17.42 -24.31 31.22
N LEU A 220 -16.46 -23.62 30.60
CA LEU A 220 -15.27 -24.24 30.05
C LEU A 220 -14.38 -24.70 31.20
N ASN A 221 -14.13 -26.01 31.25
CA ASN A 221 -13.16 -26.56 32.19
C ASN A 221 -11.79 -26.65 31.51
N PHE A 222 -10.87 -25.78 31.91
CA PHE A 222 -9.49 -25.77 31.42
C PHE A 222 -8.54 -26.65 32.26
N THR A 223 -9.05 -27.41 33.25
CA THR A 223 -8.21 -28.33 34.02
C THR A 223 -7.66 -29.41 33.11
N THR A 224 -6.34 -29.50 33.03
CA THR A 224 -5.64 -30.58 32.34
C THR A 224 -4.73 -31.30 33.34
N ASN A 225 -4.62 -32.62 33.22
CA ASN A 225 -3.69 -33.41 34.05
C ASN A 225 -2.29 -33.49 33.45
N SER A 226 -2.07 -32.90 32.26
CA SER A 226 -0.76 -32.88 31.62
C SER A 226 0.05 -31.68 32.12
N ASN A 227 1.27 -31.95 32.56
CA ASN A 227 2.21 -30.91 32.96
C ASN A 227 2.96 -30.40 31.73
N GLU A 228 2.29 -29.55 30.95
CA GLU A 228 2.86 -28.97 29.75
C GLU A 228 3.81 -27.82 30.08
N GLU A 229 4.98 -27.79 29.43
CA GLU A 229 6.00 -26.76 29.66
C GLU A 229 5.47 -25.33 29.43
N TYR A 230 4.54 -25.14 28.49
CA TYR A 230 3.95 -23.84 28.21
C TYR A 230 3.04 -23.31 29.35
N ASN A 231 2.64 -24.15 30.31
CA ASN A 231 1.85 -23.75 31.47
C ASN A 231 2.72 -23.40 32.69
N SER A 232 4.04 -23.49 32.56
CA SER A 232 5.00 -23.15 33.62
C SER A 232 4.93 -21.67 34.00
N ASP A 233 5.43 -21.34 35.19
CA ASP A 233 5.57 -19.95 35.64
C ASP A 233 6.42 -19.12 34.65
N PHE A 234 5.99 -17.89 34.41
CA PHE A 234 6.69 -16.96 33.53
C PHE A 234 8.04 -16.59 34.14
N ASN A 235 9.09 -16.62 33.32
CA ASN A 235 10.46 -16.37 33.76
C ASN A 235 10.90 -14.93 33.51
N LEU A 236 11.89 -14.46 34.28
CA LEU A 236 12.43 -13.10 34.13
C LEU A 236 13.06 -12.87 32.75
N THR A 237 13.68 -13.89 32.17
CA THR A 237 14.25 -13.85 30.82
C THR A 237 13.17 -13.68 29.75
N GLU A 238 12.03 -14.35 29.92
CA GLU A 238 10.88 -14.26 29.03
C GLU A 238 10.22 -12.88 29.13
N LEU A 239 10.05 -12.35 30.35
CA LEU A 239 9.55 -11.00 30.57
C LEU A 239 10.44 -9.96 29.88
N LYS A 240 11.76 -10.04 30.07
CA LYS A 240 12.70 -9.13 29.39
C LYS A 240 12.61 -9.25 27.87
N ARG A 241 12.61 -10.48 27.35
CA ARG A 241 12.49 -10.75 25.91
C ARG A 241 11.18 -10.23 25.33
N ALA A 242 10.07 -10.31 26.09
CA ALA A 242 8.78 -9.78 25.69
C ALA A 242 8.81 -8.25 25.61
N ILE A 243 9.40 -7.58 26.61
CA ILE A 243 9.58 -6.12 26.63
C ILE A 243 10.47 -5.67 25.45
N ASP A 244 11.59 -6.34 25.20
CA ASP A 244 12.52 -5.99 24.11
C ASP A 244 11.89 -6.14 22.71
N LYS A 245 10.98 -7.10 22.55
CA LYS A 245 10.25 -7.31 21.28
C LYS A 245 9.04 -6.38 21.12
N SER A 246 8.64 -5.69 22.18
CA SER A 246 7.46 -4.82 22.17
C SER A 246 7.75 -3.53 21.41
N ARG A 247 6.77 -3.06 20.62
CA ARG A 247 6.85 -1.78 19.93
C ARG A 247 6.14 -0.72 20.77
N PRO A 248 6.62 0.54 20.80
CA PRO A 248 5.94 1.61 21.50
C PRO A 248 4.54 1.81 20.88
N THR A 249 3.51 1.60 21.69
CA THR A 249 2.10 1.85 21.37
C THR A 249 1.57 2.98 22.25
N SER A 250 0.44 3.58 21.86
CA SER A 250 -0.26 4.55 22.72
C SER A 250 -0.57 3.93 24.09
N PRO A 251 -0.46 4.71 25.18
CA PRO A 251 -0.72 4.22 26.52
C PRO A 251 -2.21 3.87 26.70
N GLY A 252 -2.49 2.98 27.66
CA GLY A 252 -3.85 2.59 28.03
C GLY A 252 -4.55 3.65 28.90
N PRO A 253 -5.72 3.33 29.47
CA PRO A 253 -6.45 4.22 30.39
C PRO A 253 -5.71 4.53 31.69
N ASP A 254 -4.67 3.76 32.02
CA ASP A 254 -3.77 3.96 33.15
C ASP A 254 -2.64 4.96 32.85
N ASP A 255 -2.56 5.47 31.60
CA ASP A 255 -1.52 6.36 31.09
C ASP A 255 -0.09 5.82 31.24
N ILE A 256 0.09 4.50 31.38
CA ILE A 256 1.42 3.88 31.49
C ILE A 256 1.97 3.57 30.09
N HIS A 257 2.98 4.33 29.67
CA HIS A 257 3.63 4.12 28.39
C HIS A 257 4.67 2.99 28.44
N LEU A 258 4.83 2.22 27.34
CA LEU A 258 5.81 1.12 27.25
C LEU A 258 7.24 1.58 27.59
N ASN A 259 7.63 2.79 27.16
CA ASN A 259 8.93 3.39 27.51
C ASN A 259 9.20 3.43 29.02
N MET A 260 8.16 3.61 29.85
CA MET A 260 8.32 3.57 31.30
C MET A 260 8.71 2.16 31.77
N ILE A 261 8.06 1.14 31.20
CA ILE A 261 8.30 -0.27 31.51
C ILE A 261 9.70 -0.71 31.06
N ILE A 262 10.14 -0.27 29.87
CA ILE A 262 11.48 -0.55 29.33
C ILE A 262 12.59 -0.03 30.27
N HIS A 263 12.35 1.09 30.97
CA HIS A 263 13.33 1.72 31.85
C HIS A 263 13.16 1.39 33.34
N LEU A 264 12.34 0.39 33.68
CA LEU A 264 12.17 -0.05 35.07
C LEU A 264 13.44 -0.71 35.63
N THR A 265 13.61 -0.58 36.94
CA THR A 265 14.68 -1.30 37.66
C THR A 265 14.42 -2.81 37.66
N ALA A 266 15.48 -3.60 37.84
CA ALA A 266 15.37 -5.06 37.94
C ALA A 266 14.42 -5.50 39.07
N SER A 267 14.44 -4.80 40.21
CA SER A 267 13.54 -5.07 41.34
C SER A 267 12.07 -4.84 40.99
N SER A 268 11.78 -3.75 40.26
CA SER A 268 10.43 -3.46 39.77
C SER A 268 9.94 -4.51 38.78
N LEU A 269 10.80 -4.95 37.86
CA LEU A 269 10.47 -6.03 36.91
C LEU A 269 10.19 -7.37 37.62
N ILE A 270 10.92 -7.68 38.69
CA ILE A 270 10.66 -8.87 39.50
C ILE A 270 9.29 -8.78 40.19
N ASN A 271 8.88 -7.60 40.65
CA ASN A 271 7.55 -7.44 41.25
C ASN A 271 6.43 -7.61 40.21
N ILE A 272 6.62 -7.10 38.99
CA ILE A 272 5.71 -7.32 37.87
C ILE A 272 5.63 -8.82 37.52
N LEU A 273 6.77 -9.50 37.46
CA LEU A 273 6.83 -10.94 37.22
C LEU A 273 6.04 -11.73 38.27
N ARG A 274 6.23 -11.38 39.55
CA ARG A 274 5.50 -12.00 40.66
C ARG A 274 4.00 -11.76 40.55
N LEU A 275 3.59 -10.56 40.15
CA LEU A 275 2.18 -10.23 39.93
C LEU A 275 1.58 -11.10 38.83
N PHE A 276 2.24 -11.22 37.68
CA PHE A 276 1.74 -12.06 36.57
C PHE A 276 1.67 -13.54 36.96
N ASN A 277 2.71 -14.10 37.59
CA ASN A 277 2.69 -15.49 38.05
C ASN A 277 1.68 -15.74 39.17
N ARG A 278 1.35 -14.71 39.94
CA ARG A 278 0.27 -14.79 40.93
C ARG A 278 -1.10 -14.87 40.24
N ILE A 279 -1.37 -13.98 39.29
CA ILE A 279 -2.61 -14.00 38.50
C ILE A 279 -2.75 -15.34 37.76
N TRP A 280 -1.66 -15.84 37.19
CA TRP A 280 -1.63 -17.11 36.47
C TRP A 280 -2.01 -18.30 37.37
N ARG A 281 -1.44 -18.40 38.57
CA ARG A 281 -1.67 -19.52 39.50
C ARG A 281 -2.97 -19.42 40.29
N GLU A 282 -3.35 -18.21 40.68
CA GLU A 282 -4.57 -17.98 41.47
C GLU A 282 -5.82 -17.91 40.57
N HIS A 283 -5.67 -17.82 39.25
CA HIS A 283 -6.75 -17.65 38.28
C HIS A 283 -7.72 -16.52 38.62
N THR A 284 -7.22 -15.48 39.30
CA THR A 284 -7.99 -14.33 39.75
C THR A 284 -7.34 -13.04 39.29
N PHE A 285 -8.17 -12.11 38.82
CA PHE A 285 -7.72 -10.77 38.46
C PHE A 285 -7.75 -9.85 39.70
N PRO A 286 -6.83 -8.88 39.80
CA PRO A 286 -6.93 -7.84 40.81
C PRO A 286 -8.26 -7.10 40.65
N THR A 287 -8.92 -6.80 41.77
CA THR A 287 -10.09 -5.92 41.75
C THR A 287 -9.64 -4.52 41.35
N SER A 288 -10.22 -4.00 40.27
CA SER A 288 -10.04 -2.64 39.75
C SER A 288 -10.60 -1.57 40.69
#